data_AF-A0A023FKZ1-F1
#
_entry.id   AF-A0A023FKZ1-F1
#
_cell.length_a   1.000
_cell.length_b   1.000
_cell.length_c   1.000
_cell.angle_alpha   90.00
_cell.angle_beta   90.00
_cell.angle_gamma   90.00
#
_symmetry.space_group_name_H-M   'P 1'
#
loop_
_entity.id
_entity.type
_entity.pdbx_description
1 polymer ?
#
loop_
_entity_poly.entity_id
_entity_poly.type
_entity_poly.pdbx_seq_one_letter_code
_entity_poly.pdbx_strand_id
1 'polypeptide(L)'
;MHSFFYQILMAAFVLVLFVVLYLGAVWYKARRDRWHLQVYNLAEKITAVLKEHAEQPDCREPFLAQVHVRDMLISPSQRKALSSLWQSAVAFLERNESRLRTERQQIEGESYLVWRWLGTASPPRAKVWQGKAFESQSSVSGAPLGAVLR
;
A
#
# COMPACT_ATOMS: atom_id res chain seq x y z
N MET A 1 65.32 -14.69 -19.33
CA MET A 1 64.42 -15.51 -18.49
C MET A 1 63.57 -14.67 -17.51
N HIS A 2 64.12 -13.62 -16.88
CA HIS A 2 63.35 -12.76 -15.97
C HIS A 2 62.13 -12.06 -16.61
N SER A 3 62.22 -11.59 -17.86
CA SER A 3 61.09 -10.91 -18.54
C SER A 3 59.83 -11.80 -18.68
N PHE A 4 60.00 -13.08 -19.04
CA PHE A 4 58.89 -14.03 -19.15
C PHE A 4 58.23 -14.32 -17.79
N PHE A 5 59.00 -14.35 -16.71
CA PHE A 5 58.48 -14.53 -15.36
C PHE A 5 57.61 -13.35 -14.91
N TYR A 6 58.04 -12.10 -15.18
CA TYR A 6 57.23 -10.91 -14.88
C TYR A 6 55.95 -10.85 -15.71
N GLN A 7 55.97 -11.29 -16.98
CA GLN A 7 54.77 -11.37 -17.80
C GLN A 7 53.73 -12.35 -17.24
N ILE A 8 54.17 -13.53 -16.78
CA ILE A 8 53.29 -14.52 -16.15
C ILE A 8 52.70 -13.98 -14.84
N LEU A 9 53.53 -13.34 -14.01
CA LEU A 9 53.06 -12.70 -12.77
C LEU A 9 52.04 -11.59 -13.03
N MET A 10 52.27 -10.75 -14.03
CA MET A 10 51.36 -9.66 -14.37
C MET A 10 50.04 -10.19 -14.92
N ALA A 11 50.07 -11.23 -15.77
CA ALA A 11 48.86 -11.91 -16.25
C ALA A 11 48.06 -12.54 -15.10
N ALA A 12 48.73 -13.20 -14.15
CA ALA A 12 48.08 -13.77 -12.97
C ALA A 12 47.45 -12.67 -12.10
N PHE A 13 48.14 -11.55 -11.91
CA PHE A 13 47.63 -10.41 -11.15
C PHE A 13 46.37 -9.80 -11.81
N VAL A 14 46.39 -9.62 -13.13
CA VAL A 14 45.22 -9.11 -13.87
C VAL A 14 44.04 -10.08 -13.76
N LEU A 15 44.28 -11.39 -13.85
CA LEU A 15 43.25 -12.41 -13.67
C LEU A 15 42.62 -12.33 -12.26
N VAL A 16 43.47 -12.26 -11.22
CA VAL A 16 43.00 -12.13 -9.84
C VAL A 16 42.20 -10.85 -9.64
N LEU A 17 42.68 -9.72 -10.18
CA LEU A 17 41.97 -8.45 -10.10
C LEU A 17 40.59 -8.54 -10.77
N PHE A 18 40.50 -9.20 -11.93
CA PHE A 18 39.23 -9.39 -12.63
C PHE A 18 38.25 -10.24 -11.83
N VAL A 19 38.73 -11.32 -11.18
CA VAL A 19 37.92 -12.18 -10.30
C VAL A 19 37.44 -11.39 -9.08
N VAL A 20 38.30 -10.59 -8.44
CA VAL A 20 37.92 -9.75 -7.29
C VAL A 20 36.87 -8.73 -7.69
N LEU A 21 37.03 -8.04 -8.82
CA LEU A 21 36.05 -7.09 -9.33
C LEU A 21 34.72 -7.78 -9.65
N TYR A 22 34.76 -8.95 -10.27
CA TYR A 22 33.56 -9.74 -10.56
C TYR A 22 32.81 -10.16 -9.29
N LEU A 23 33.51 -10.73 -8.31
CA LEU A 23 32.92 -11.11 -7.02
C LEU A 23 32.37 -9.90 -6.27
N GLY A 24 33.07 -8.76 -6.30
CA GLY A 24 32.62 -7.50 -5.72
C GLY A 24 31.34 -6.99 -6.37
N ALA A 25 31.25 -7.04 -7.71
CA ALA A 25 30.07 -6.64 -8.46
C ALA A 25 28.86 -7.54 -8.16
N VAL A 26 29.07 -8.87 -8.12
CA VAL A 26 28.02 -9.84 -7.77
C VAL A 26 27.54 -9.61 -6.34
N TRP A 27 28.45 -9.41 -5.39
CA TRP A 27 28.09 -9.14 -4.00
C TRP A 27 27.33 -7.82 -3.84
N TYR A 28 27.76 -6.78 -4.55
CA TYR A 28 27.08 -5.48 -4.56
C TYR A 28 25.67 -5.60 -5.13
N LYS A 29 25.51 -6.30 -6.25
CA LYS A 29 24.20 -6.56 -6.87
C LYS A 29 23.29 -7.36 -5.94
N ALA A 30 23.80 -8.46 -5.38
CA ALA A 30 23.05 -9.30 -4.43
C ALA A 30 22.64 -8.55 -3.15
N ARG A 31 23.42 -7.56 -2.70
CA ARG A 31 23.04 -6.71 -1.56
C ARG A 31 21.91 -5.74 -1.92
N ARG A 32 21.93 -5.20 -3.13
CA ARG A 32 20.88 -4.30 -3.64
C ARG A 32 19.57 -5.05 -3.84
N ASP A 33 19.63 -6.24 -4.42
CA ASP A 33 18.45 -7.07 -4.67
C ASP A 33 17.75 -7.43 -3.36
N ARG A 34 18.51 -7.82 -2.32
CA ARG A 34 17.95 -8.10 -0.98
C ARG A 34 17.23 -6.90 -0.38
N TRP A 35 17.78 -5.70 -0.53
CA TRP A 35 17.14 -4.47 -0.06
C TRP A 35 15.83 -4.20 -0.80
N HIS A 36 15.83 -4.29 -2.13
CA HIS A 36 14.61 -4.12 -2.94
C HIS A 36 13.55 -5.17 -2.60
N LEU A 37 13.95 -6.43 -2.37
CA LEU A 37 13.05 -7.50 -1.96
C LEU A 37 12.40 -7.22 -0.59
N GLN A 38 13.17 -6.69 0.36
CA GLN A 38 12.66 -6.30 1.67
C GLN A 38 11.64 -5.15 1.57
N VAL A 39 11.92 -4.16 0.72
CA VAL A 39 10.98 -3.05 0.45
C VAL A 39 9.69 -3.59 -0.16
N TYR A 40 9.79 -4.47 -1.16
CA TYR A 40 8.65 -5.10 -1.81
C TYR A 40 7.82 -5.96 -0.85
N ASN A 41 8.47 -6.82 -0.05
CA ASN A 41 7.78 -7.66 0.92
C ASN A 41 7.06 -6.83 1.99
N LEU A 42 7.69 -5.75 2.47
CA LEU A 42 7.06 -4.83 3.40
C LEU A 42 5.87 -4.12 2.77
N ALA A 43 6.00 -3.69 1.51
CA ALA A 43 4.92 -3.08 0.75
C ALA A 43 3.72 -4.01 0.58
N GLU A 44 3.97 -5.27 0.22
CA GLU A 44 2.93 -6.30 0.07
C GLU A 44 2.19 -6.55 1.40
N LYS A 45 2.92 -6.62 2.53
CA LYS A 45 2.32 -6.76 3.86
C LYS A 45 1.43 -5.57 4.23
N ILE A 46 1.87 -4.34 3.93
CA ILE A 46 1.07 -3.12 4.12
C ILE A 46 -0.25 -3.25 3.35
N THR A 47 -0.15 -3.54 2.05
CA THR A 47 -1.32 -3.71 1.17
C THR A 47 -2.24 -4.82 1.64
N ALA A 48 -1.70 -5.95 2.12
CA ALA A 48 -2.49 -7.07 2.64
C ALA A 48 -3.33 -6.68 3.86
N VAL A 49 -2.74 -6.00 4.84
CA VAL A 49 -3.45 -5.50 6.04
C VAL A 49 -4.54 -4.51 5.66
N LEU A 50 -4.25 -3.59 4.73
CA LEU A 50 -5.22 -2.62 4.22
C LEU A 50 -6.39 -3.29 3.49
N LYS A 51 -6.10 -4.31 2.69
CA LYS A 51 -7.11 -5.09 1.96
C LYS A 51 -8.00 -5.87 2.93
N GLU A 52 -7.41 -6.59 3.88
CA GLU A 52 -8.13 -7.36 4.88
C GLU A 52 -9.08 -6.47 5.69
N HIS A 53 -8.61 -5.29 6.11
CA HIS A 53 -9.44 -4.33 6.83
C HIS A 53 -10.56 -3.74 5.98
N ALA A 54 -10.33 -3.56 4.68
CA ALA A 54 -11.34 -3.04 3.75
C ALA A 54 -12.39 -4.09 3.34
N GLU A 55 -12.07 -5.38 3.39
CA GLU A 55 -13.01 -6.48 3.13
C GLU A 55 -13.85 -6.85 4.36
N GLN A 56 -13.51 -6.33 5.54
CA GLN A 56 -14.19 -6.62 6.79
C GLN A 56 -15.62 -6.00 6.77
N PRO A 57 -16.69 -6.82 6.85
CA PRO A 57 -18.06 -6.39 6.57
C PRO A 57 -18.65 -5.41 7.60
N ASP A 58 -17.99 -5.23 8.74
CA ASP A 58 -18.43 -4.36 9.85
C ASP A 58 -17.68 -3.01 9.87
N CYS A 59 -16.68 -2.82 9.00
CA CYS A 59 -15.94 -1.57 8.91
C CYS A 59 -16.74 -0.52 8.14
N ARG A 60 -17.44 0.34 8.88
CA ARG A 60 -18.21 1.49 8.36
C ARG A 60 -17.32 2.51 7.62
N GLU A 61 -16.01 2.44 7.82
CA GLU A 61 -15.01 3.39 7.35
C GLU A 61 -13.73 2.65 6.89
N PRO A 62 -13.43 2.58 5.58
CA PRO A 62 -12.27 1.88 5.03
C PRO A 62 -11.00 2.75 5.13
N PHE A 63 -10.76 3.31 6.31
CA PHE A 63 -9.72 4.29 6.58
C PHE A 63 -8.80 3.75 7.67
N LEU A 64 -7.50 3.62 7.37
CA LEU A 64 -6.53 3.13 8.34
C LEU A 64 -5.38 4.13 8.48
N ALA A 65 -5.12 4.60 9.71
CA ALA A 65 -4.05 5.54 9.96
C ALA A 65 -2.68 4.90 9.68
N GLN A 66 -1.81 5.62 8.97
CA GLN A 66 -0.48 5.12 8.61
C GLN A 66 0.34 4.71 9.85
N VAL A 67 0.15 5.44 10.96
CA VAL A 67 0.79 5.16 12.25
C VAL A 67 0.37 3.80 12.80
N HIS A 68 -0.92 3.46 12.70
CA HIS A 68 -1.45 2.18 13.20
C HIS A 68 -0.93 1.00 12.38
N VAL A 69 -0.89 1.12 11.05
CA VAL A 69 -0.35 0.08 10.16
C VAL A 69 1.13 -0.17 10.46
N ARG A 70 1.90 0.90 10.65
CA ARG A 70 3.31 0.80 11.03
C ARG A 70 3.47 0.04 12.35
N ASP A 71 2.61 0.32 13.32
CA ASP A 71 2.69 -0.27 14.66
C ASP A 71 2.25 -1.75 14.69
N MET A 72 1.34 -2.14 13.78
CA MET A 72 0.99 -3.56 13.55
C MET A 72 2.14 -4.35 12.91
N LEU A 73 2.85 -3.74 11.95
CA LEU A 73 3.89 -4.44 11.17
C LEU A 73 5.28 -4.38 11.82
N ILE A 74 5.57 -3.35 12.61
CA ILE A 74 6.91 -3.09 13.17
C ILE A 74 6.82 -3.02 14.70
N SER A 75 7.41 -4.01 15.37
CA SER A 75 7.57 -4.00 16.82
C SER A 75 8.36 -2.76 17.29
N PRO A 76 8.04 -2.19 18.47
CA PRO A 76 8.65 -0.95 18.95
C PRO A 76 10.18 -1.01 19.05
N SER A 77 10.74 -2.20 19.30
CA SER A 77 12.18 -2.44 19.35
C SER A 77 12.91 -2.24 18.02
N GLN A 78 12.22 -2.44 16.88
CA GLN A 78 12.83 -2.41 15.55
C GLN A 78 12.52 -1.11 14.77
N ARG A 79 11.74 -0.18 15.34
CA ARG A 79 11.32 1.06 14.66
C ARG A 79 12.50 1.87 14.12
N LYS A 80 13.59 2.02 14.87
CA LYS A 80 14.75 2.81 14.40
C LYS A 80 15.41 2.15 13.20
N ALA A 81 15.63 0.84 13.24
CA ALA A 81 16.30 0.09 12.19
C ALA A 81 15.46 -0.01 10.90
N LEU A 82 14.14 -0.20 11.04
CA LEU A 82 13.23 -0.38 9.91
C LEU A 82 12.62 0.92 9.39
N SER A 83 12.92 2.06 9.99
CA SER A 83 12.38 3.38 9.59
C SER A 83 12.71 3.74 8.14
N SER A 84 13.95 3.51 7.71
CA SER A 84 14.40 3.78 6.33
C SER A 84 13.77 2.83 5.32
N LEU A 85 13.60 1.56 5.70
CA LEU A 85 12.89 0.56 4.90
C LEU A 85 11.42 0.93 4.75
N TRP A 86 10.78 1.37 5.84
CA TRP A 86 9.40 1.85 5.85
C TRP A 86 9.22 3.03 4.91
N GLN A 87 10.06 4.07 5.03
CA GLN A 87 9.99 5.23 4.13
C GLN A 87 10.16 4.82 2.66
N SER A 88 11.08 3.90 2.38
CA SER A 88 11.29 3.37 1.03
C SER A 88 10.08 2.59 0.51
N ALA A 89 9.42 1.80 1.37
CA ALA A 89 8.21 1.07 1.03
C ALA A 89 7.04 2.02 0.78
N VAL A 90 6.82 3.01 1.64
CA VAL A 90 5.79 4.04 1.44
C VAL A 90 5.99 4.78 0.12
N ALA A 91 7.22 5.23 -0.17
CA ALA A 91 7.53 5.88 -1.43
C ALA A 91 7.33 4.95 -2.65
N PHE A 92 7.59 3.65 -2.49
CA PHE A 92 7.31 2.65 -3.52
C PHE A 92 5.81 2.48 -3.74
N LEU A 93 5.01 2.41 -2.67
CA LEU A 93 3.55 2.35 -2.73
C LEU A 93 2.98 3.58 -3.44
N GLU A 94 3.35 4.79 -3.02
CA GLU A 94 2.83 6.03 -3.61
C GLU A 94 3.13 6.15 -5.12
N ARG A 95 4.23 5.54 -5.58
CA ARG A 95 4.63 5.56 -6.99
C ARG A 95 4.00 4.45 -7.83
N ASN A 96 3.76 3.27 -7.25
CA ASN A 96 3.40 2.07 -8.02
C ASN A 96 1.98 1.54 -7.73
N GLU A 97 1.41 1.80 -6.55
CA GLU A 97 0.12 1.27 -6.14
C GLU A 97 -1.01 2.30 -6.26
N SER A 98 -1.72 2.27 -7.39
CA SER A 98 -2.89 3.14 -7.64
C SER A 98 -4.11 2.81 -6.78
N ARG A 99 -4.12 1.64 -6.13
CA ARG A 99 -5.23 1.14 -5.30
C ARG A 99 -5.23 1.73 -3.89
N LEU A 100 -4.12 2.34 -3.47
CA LEU A 100 -3.99 3.00 -2.17
C LEU A 100 -4.02 4.51 -2.38
N ARG A 101 -4.97 5.18 -1.73
CA ARG A 101 -5.01 6.65 -1.69
C ARG A 101 -4.57 7.12 -0.33
N THR A 102 -3.52 7.92 -0.31
CA THR A 102 -3.09 8.65 0.87
C THR A 102 -3.89 9.94 0.99
N GLU A 103 -4.57 10.13 2.12
CA GLU A 103 -5.38 11.31 2.41
C GLU A 103 -5.01 11.86 3.78
N ARG A 104 -4.95 13.20 3.92
CA ARG A 104 -4.80 13.85 5.21
C ARG A 104 -6.19 14.15 5.76
N GLN A 105 -6.55 13.51 6.86
CA GLN A 105 -7.82 13.77 7.55
C GLN A 105 -7.57 14.37 8.92
N GLN A 106 -8.47 15.26 9.33
CA GLN A 106 -8.42 15.86 10.67
C GLN A 106 -9.27 14.98 11.60
N ILE A 107 -8.60 14.22 12.47
CA ILE A 107 -9.23 13.37 13.49
C ILE A 107 -8.98 14.06 14.83
N GLU A 108 -10.04 14.36 15.57
CA GLU A 108 -9.95 14.98 16.91
C GLU A 108 -9.17 16.31 16.95
N GLY A 109 -9.15 17.06 15.85
CA GLY A 109 -8.46 18.36 15.74
C GLY A 109 -7.02 18.26 15.23
N GLU A 110 -6.44 17.07 15.15
CA GLU A 110 -5.09 16.83 14.61
C GLU A 110 -5.13 16.24 13.19
N SER A 111 -4.18 16.63 12.34
CA SER A 111 -4.09 16.14 10.97
C SER A 111 -3.31 14.81 10.92
N TYR A 112 -3.98 13.72 10.59
CA TYR A 112 -3.40 12.39 10.43
C TYR A 112 -3.28 12.00 8.95
N LEU A 113 -2.20 11.30 8.62
CA LEU A 113 -2.06 10.62 7.33
C LEU A 113 -2.82 9.29 7.41
N VAL A 114 -3.82 9.16 6.55
CA VAL A 114 -4.71 8.01 6.49
C VAL A 114 -4.57 7.35 5.13
N TRP A 115 -4.57 6.03 5.11
CA TRP A 115 -4.61 5.23 3.90
C TRP A 115 -6.02 4.68 3.69
N ARG A 116 -6.48 4.83 2.44
CA ARG A 116 -7.75 4.29 1.97
C ARG A 116 -7.50 3.28 0.87
N TRP A 117 -8.08 2.09 1.02
CA TRP A 117 -8.12 1.10 -0.05
C TRP A 117 -9.23 1.43 -1.04
N LEU A 118 -8.90 1.55 -2.33
CA LEU A 118 -9.85 1.79 -3.42
C LEU A 118 -10.24 0.51 -4.17
N GLY A 119 -9.62 -0.63 -3.83
CA GLY A 119 -9.75 -1.88 -4.59
C GLY A 119 -11.07 -2.62 -4.40
N THR A 120 -11.96 -2.20 -3.50
CA THR A 120 -13.30 -2.77 -3.39
C THR A 120 -14.26 -1.93 -4.23
N ALA A 121 -14.78 -2.53 -5.30
CA ALA A 121 -15.74 -1.94 -6.24
C ALA A 121 -17.14 -1.72 -5.64
N SER A 122 -17.25 -1.43 -4.35
CA SER A 122 -18.42 -0.76 -3.81
C SER A 122 -17.98 0.64 -3.39
N PRO A 123 -18.40 1.70 -4.12
CA PRO A 123 -18.30 3.01 -3.52
C PRO A 123 -19.01 2.91 -2.17
N PRO A 124 -18.45 3.44 -1.05
CA PRO A 124 -19.28 3.69 0.11
C PRO A 124 -20.44 4.47 -0.45
N ARG A 125 -21.69 4.02 -0.23
CA ARG A 125 -22.90 4.74 -0.64
C ARG A 125 -22.66 6.19 -0.24
N ALA A 126 -22.19 7.00 -1.18
CA ALA A 126 -22.06 8.40 -0.95
C ALA A 126 -23.49 8.75 -0.61
N LYS A 127 -23.69 9.44 0.52
CA LYS A 127 -24.90 10.22 0.71
C LYS A 127 -24.93 11.21 -0.46
N VAL A 128 -25.35 10.72 -1.62
CA VAL A 128 -25.92 11.51 -2.68
C VAL A 128 -27.07 12.18 -1.96
N TRP A 129 -27.01 13.51 -1.89
CA TRP A 129 -28.15 14.32 -1.56
C TRP A 129 -29.25 13.97 -2.58
N GLN A 130 -30.01 12.92 -2.28
CA GLN A 130 -31.21 12.56 -3.02
C GLN A 130 -32.24 13.59 -2.62
N GLY A 131 -32.17 14.74 -3.30
CA GLY A 131 -33.18 15.77 -3.20
C GLY A 131 -34.55 15.13 -3.42
N LYS A 132 -35.48 15.42 -2.51
CA LYS A 132 -36.90 15.20 -2.72
C LYS A 132 -37.38 16.04 -3.91
N ALA A 133 -37.16 15.52 -5.10
CA ALA A 133 -37.84 15.92 -6.32
C ALA A 133 -38.01 14.58 -7.05
N PHE A 134 -39.10 13.84 -6.84
CA PHE A 134 -40.42 14.18 -7.34
C PHE A 134 -41.52 13.76 -6.36
N GLU A 135 -42.24 14.73 -5.81
CA GLU A 135 -43.65 14.57 -5.45
C GLU A 135 -44.46 15.13 -6.62
N SER A 136 -45.17 14.27 -7.35
CA SER A 136 -46.30 14.70 -8.18
C SER A 136 -47.37 13.61 -8.22
N GLN A 137 -48.30 13.74 -7.28
CA GLN A 137 -49.74 13.50 -7.41
C GLN A 137 -50.20 12.31 -8.28
N SER A 138 -50.56 11.21 -7.62
CA SER A 138 -51.78 10.47 -7.97
C SER A 138 -52.57 10.21 -6.68
N SER A 139 -53.39 11.20 -6.36
CA SER A 139 -54.46 11.08 -5.37
C SER A 139 -55.27 9.82 -5.65
N VAL A 140 -55.26 8.93 -4.66
CA VAL A 140 -56.28 7.95 -4.29
C VAL A 140 -57.57 8.07 -5.12
N SER A 141 -57.80 7.10 -6.00
CA SER A 141 -59.15 6.75 -6.45
C SER A 141 -59.22 5.24 -6.57
N GLY A 142 -59.55 4.61 -5.45
CA GLY A 142 -59.55 3.17 -5.29
C GLY A 142 -60.19 2.78 -3.97
N ALA A 143 -61.49 3.07 -3.82
CA ALA A 143 -62.32 2.45 -2.80
C ALA A 143 -63.66 2.04 -3.44
N PRO A 144 -64.04 0.75 -3.38
CA PRO A 144 -65.34 0.29 -3.86
C PRO A 144 -66.39 0.58 -2.79
N LEU A 145 -67.44 1.31 -3.14
CA LEU A 145 -68.59 1.50 -2.25
C LEU A 145 -69.47 0.24 -2.31
N GLY A 146 -69.27 -0.61 -1.30
CA GLY A 146 -70.21 -1.66 -0.92
C GLY A 146 -71.51 -1.07 -0.38
N ALA A 147 -72.60 -1.76 -0.70
CA ALA A 147 -73.97 -1.49 -0.30
C ALA A 147 -74.17 -1.39 1.22
N VAL A 148 -75.01 -0.44 1.67
CA VAL A 148 -75.86 -0.60 2.86
C VAL A 148 -77.20 0.09 2.60
N LEU A 149 -78.27 -0.70 2.71
CA LEU A 149 -79.67 -0.29 2.75
C LEU A 149 -80.01 0.49 4.02
N ARG A 150 -80.73 1.60 3.89
CA ARG A 150 -82.01 1.87 4.59
C ARG A 150 -82.64 3.19 4.15
#